data_AF-A0AAC9JID7-F1
#
_entry.id   AF-A0AAC9JID7-F1
#
_cell.length_a   1.000
_cell.length_b   1.000
_cell.length_c   1.000
_cell.angle_alpha   90.00
_cell.angle_beta   90.00
_cell.angle_gamma   90.00
#
_symmetry.space_group_name_H-M   'P 1'
#
loop_
_entity.id
_entity.type
_entity.pdbx_description
1 polymer ?
#
loop_
_entity_poly.entity_id
_entity_poly.type
_entity_poly.pdbx_seq_one_letter_code
_entity_poly.pdbx_strand_id
1 'polypeptide(L)'
;MDVGERVGPIIKEDFIKQDIGRLESWIQRFPDACMLLEAALGESCLKYAMRENLWLSSVFLLQCESVPRKTLQIQTCVENQHETCLHLVRSHVQNSPSSQSFLASHLYSLVRL
;
A
#
# COMPACT_ATOMS: atom_id res chain seq x y z
N MET A 1 2.09 13.78 -24.96
CA MET A 1 1.43 12.93 -23.94
C MET A 1 2.43 11.92 -23.49
N ASP A 2 2.87 12.08 -22.25
CA ASP A 2 3.86 11.19 -21.65
C ASP A 2 3.17 9.87 -21.28
N VAL A 3 3.88 8.75 -21.38
CA VAL A 3 3.34 7.41 -21.05
C VAL A 3 2.86 7.39 -19.59
N GLY A 4 3.54 8.12 -18.70
CA GLY A 4 3.15 8.28 -17.30
C GLY A 4 1.75 8.87 -17.09
N GLU A 5 1.32 9.81 -17.95
CA GLU A 5 -0.01 10.45 -17.85
C GLU A 5 -1.16 9.49 -18.11
N ARG A 6 -0.93 8.42 -18.89
CA ARG A 6 -1.94 7.39 -19.19
C ARG A 6 -1.89 6.21 -18.23
N VAL A 7 -0.71 5.89 -17.70
CA VAL A 7 -0.49 4.71 -16.85
C VAL A 7 -0.90 4.97 -15.40
N GLY A 8 -0.58 6.15 -14.84
CA GLY A 8 -0.91 6.50 -13.45
C GLY A 8 -2.39 6.28 -13.06
N PRO A 9 -3.37 6.74 -13.86
CA PRO A 9 -4.79 6.51 -13.59
C PRO A 9 -5.19 5.02 -13.54
N ILE A 10 -4.59 4.18 -14.38
CA ILE A 10 -4.88 2.75 -14.44
C ILE A 10 -4.30 2.04 -13.21
N ILE A 11 -3.05 2.37 -12.84
CA ILE A 11 -2.43 1.86 -11.62
C ILE A 11 -3.28 2.24 -10.40
N LYS A 12 -3.77 3.49 -10.35
CA LYS A 12 -4.67 3.97 -9.29
C LYS A 12 -5.96 3.15 -9.22
N GLU A 13 -6.57 2.81 -10.35
CA GLU A 13 -7.79 1.99 -10.38
C GLU A 13 -7.54 0.60 -9.80
N ASP A 14 -6.47 -0.08 -10.23
CA ASP A 14 -6.09 -1.39 -9.71
C ASP A 14 -5.73 -1.32 -8.22
N PHE A 15 -5.10 -0.21 -7.79
CA PHE A 15 -4.76 0.08 -6.41
C PHE A 15 -5.98 0.26 -5.50
N ILE A 16 -7.00 1.00 -5.95
CA ILE A 16 -8.26 1.19 -5.21
C ILE A 16 -9.05 -0.13 -5.14
N LYS A 17 -9.05 -0.92 -6.22
CA LYS A 17 -9.66 -2.25 -6.26
C LYS A 17 -8.87 -3.30 -5.46
N GLN A 18 -7.67 -2.96 -5.00
CA GLN A 18 -6.76 -3.87 -4.30
C GLN A 18 -6.41 -5.13 -5.14
N ASP A 19 -6.28 -4.96 -6.46
CA ASP A 19 -5.88 -6.04 -7.39
C ASP A 19 -4.35 -6.22 -7.34
N ILE A 20 -3.89 -7.00 -6.34
CA ILE A 20 -2.47 -7.16 -6.05
C ILE A 20 -1.71 -7.79 -7.22
N GLY A 21 -2.30 -8.74 -7.94
CA GLY A 21 -1.65 -9.39 -9.08
C GLY A 21 -1.36 -8.42 -10.23
N ARG A 22 -2.29 -7.49 -10.50
CA ARG A 22 -2.05 -6.42 -11.48
C ARG A 22 -1.06 -5.39 -10.97
N LEU A 23 -1.10 -5.02 -9.69
CA LEU A 23 -0.14 -4.10 -9.09
C LEU A 23 1.31 -4.62 -9.14
N GLU A 24 1.52 -5.91 -8.85
CA GLU A 24 2.83 -6.56 -9.00
C GLU A 24 3.35 -6.43 -10.44
N SER A 25 2.47 -6.67 -11.42
CA SER A 25 2.81 -6.54 -12.84
C SER A 25 3.20 -5.10 -13.21
N TRP A 26 2.55 -4.09 -12.61
CA TRP A 26 2.88 -2.68 -12.84
C TRP A 26 4.26 -2.31 -12.28
N ILE A 27 4.59 -2.71 -11.05
CA ILE A 27 5.89 -2.39 -10.43
C ILE A 27 7.04 -3.11 -11.13
N GLN A 28 6.84 -4.35 -11.59
CA GLN A 28 7.85 -5.06 -12.39
C GLN A 28 8.11 -4.38 -13.73
N ARG A 29 7.06 -3.82 -14.36
CA ARG A 29 7.15 -3.20 -15.69
C ARG A 29 7.60 -1.75 -15.65
N PHE A 30 7.28 -1.04 -14.57
CA PHE A 30 7.60 0.37 -14.38
C PHE A 30 8.26 0.57 -13.01
N PRO A 31 9.58 0.78 -12.95
CA PRO A 31 10.29 1.05 -11.70
C PRO A 31 9.71 2.24 -10.92
N ASP A 32 9.15 3.21 -11.65
CA ASP A 32 8.56 4.44 -11.11
C ASP A 32 7.06 4.32 -10.79
N ALA A 33 6.47 3.12 -10.83
CA ALA A 33 5.04 2.90 -10.64
C ALA A 33 4.49 3.50 -9.33
N CYS A 34 5.25 3.45 -8.23
CA CYS A 34 4.86 4.08 -6.97
C CYS A 34 4.80 5.62 -7.07
N MET A 35 5.73 6.26 -7.79
CA MET A 35 5.69 7.71 -8.02
C MET A 35 4.52 8.11 -8.93
N LEU A 36 4.25 7.32 -9.97
CA LEU A 36 3.09 7.52 -10.84
C LEU A 36 1.77 7.37 -10.07
N LEU A 37 1.71 6.42 -9.14
CA LEU A 37 0.57 6.23 -8.25
C LEU A 37 0.36 7.44 -7.33
N GLU A 38 1.43 7.96 -6.69
CA GLU A 38 1.32 9.16 -5.85
C GLU A 38 0.86 10.39 -6.65
N ALA A 39 1.40 10.58 -7.86
CA ALA A 39 0.96 11.64 -8.75
C ALA A 39 -0.53 11.51 -9.12
N ALA A 40 -1.00 10.29 -9.39
CA ALA A 40 -2.41 10.03 -9.72
C ALA A 40 -3.36 10.15 -8.51
N LEU A 41 -2.87 9.85 -7.30
CA LEU A 41 -3.62 10.03 -6.05
C LEU A 41 -3.65 11.50 -5.62
N GLY A 42 -2.63 12.27 -5.95
CA GLY A 42 -2.41 13.62 -5.43
C GLY A 42 -1.90 13.62 -3.98
N GLU A 43 -1.54 12.45 -3.44
CA GLU A 43 -0.99 12.29 -2.10
C GLU A 43 -0.14 11.01 -2.01
N SER A 44 0.55 10.88 -0.87
CA SER A 44 1.34 9.72 -0.48
C SER A 44 0.55 8.41 -0.54
N CYS A 45 1.03 7.43 -1.29
CA CYS A 45 0.26 6.24 -1.65
C CYS A 45 -0.01 5.32 -0.45
N LEU A 46 0.98 5.11 0.42
CA LEU A 46 0.81 4.29 1.63
C LEU A 46 -0.05 5.01 2.66
N LYS A 47 0.10 6.34 2.77
CA LYS A 47 -0.76 7.17 3.63
C LYS A 47 -2.23 7.06 3.21
N TYR A 48 -2.50 7.20 1.92
CA TYR A 48 -3.84 7.02 1.35
C TYR A 48 -4.37 5.62 1.66
N ALA A 49 -3.59 4.58 1.35
CA ALA A 49 -4.00 3.19 1.56
C ALA A 49 -4.41 2.93 3.02
N MET A 50 -3.60 3.40 3.96
CA MET A 50 -3.86 3.20 5.39
C MET A 50 -5.02 4.05 5.88
N ARG A 51 -5.25 5.28 5.36
CA ARG A 51 -6.40 6.11 5.74
C ARG A 51 -7.72 5.53 5.23
N GLU A 52 -7.74 5.06 3.99
CA GLU A 52 -8.93 4.51 3.32
C GLU A 52 -9.14 3.01 3.62
N ASN A 53 -8.37 2.45 4.56
CA ASN A 53 -8.45 1.05 4.97
C ASN A 53 -8.22 0.02 3.84
N LEU A 54 -7.41 0.38 2.84
CA LEU A 54 -6.98 -0.49 1.74
C LEU A 54 -5.84 -1.40 2.22
N TRP A 55 -6.17 -2.39 3.04
CA TRP A 55 -5.17 -3.21 3.75
C TRP A 55 -4.29 -4.06 2.85
N LEU A 56 -4.84 -4.65 1.79
CA LEU A 56 -4.06 -5.44 0.85
C LEU A 56 -3.07 -4.54 0.09
N SER A 57 -3.55 -3.39 -0.39
CA SER A 57 -2.69 -2.39 -1.05
C SER A 57 -1.65 -1.80 -0.09
N SER A 58 -1.99 -1.62 1.19
CA SER A 58 -1.04 -1.16 2.22
C SER A 58 0.10 -2.15 2.40
N VAL A 59 -0.22 -3.45 2.54
CA VAL A 59 0.77 -4.52 2.73
C VAL A 59 1.66 -4.67 1.50
N PHE A 60 1.06 -4.63 0.31
CA PHE A 60 1.78 -4.62 -0.94
C PHE A 60 2.80 -3.46 -1.01
N LEU A 61 2.36 -2.23 -0.75
CA LEU A 61 3.25 -1.05 -0.76
C LEU A 61 4.36 -1.15 0.30
N LEU A 62 4.08 -1.75 1.46
CA LEU A 62 5.10 -1.96 2.48
C LEU A 62 6.23 -2.89 2.03
N GLN A 63 5.95 -3.85 1.13
CA GLN A 63 6.94 -4.73 0.51
C GLN A 63 7.72 -4.05 -0.63
N CYS A 64 7.17 -2.99 -1.22
CA CYS A 64 7.78 -2.30 -2.37
C CYS A 64 8.90 -1.36 -1.93
N GLU A 65 10.15 -1.60 -2.35
CA GLU A 65 11.29 -0.75 -1.98
C GLU A 65 11.21 0.67 -2.57
N SER A 66 10.53 0.83 -3.70
CA SER A 66 10.42 2.09 -4.45
C SER A 66 9.40 3.09 -3.87
N VAL A 67 8.73 2.77 -2.75
CA VAL A 67 7.76 3.70 -2.13
C VAL A 67 8.48 4.94 -1.58
N PRO A 68 8.14 6.15 -2.06
CA PRO A 68 8.80 7.37 -1.61
C PRO A 68 8.59 7.61 -0.12
N ARG A 69 9.67 7.85 0.64
CA ARG A 69 9.59 8.25 2.07
C ARG A 69 8.73 7.31 2.93
N LYS A 70 8.71 6.01 2.63
CA LYS A 70 7.85 4.97 3.25
C LYS A 70 7.71 5.11 4.77
N THR A 71 8.83 5.21 5.51
CA THR A 71 8.82 5.33 6.98
C THR A 71 8.05 6.55 7.48
N LEU A 72 8.19 7.69 6.80
CA LEU A 72 7.47 8.91 7.17
C LEU A 72 5.97 8.74 6.92
N GLN A 73 5.58 8.10 5.80
CA GLN A 73 4.16 7.85 5.53
C GLN A 73 3.52 6.98 6.62
N ILE A 74 4.18 5.91 7.05
CA ILE A 74 3.71 5.03 8.14
C ILE A 74 3.50 5.82 9.43
N GLN A 75 4.46 6.68 9.79
CA GLN A 75 4.38 7.50 11.02
C GLN A 75 3.22 8.50 10.98
N THR A 76 2.83 9.00 9.81
CA THR A 76 1.66 9.89 9.69
C THR A 76 0.31 9.18 9.83
N CYS A 77 0.29 7.84 9.80
CA CYS A 77 -0.94 7.05 9.90
C CYS A 77 -1.25 6.57 11.32
N VAL A 78 -0.47 7.00 12.33
CA VAL A 78 -0.65 6.62 13.74
C VAL A 78 -2.01 7.08 14.30
N GLU A 79 -2.63 8.08 13.67
CA GLU A 79 -3.96 8.57 14.04
C GLU A 79 -5.11 7.65 13.61
N ASN A 80 -4.88 6.71 12.66
CA ASN A 80 -5.90 5.75 12.29
C ASN A 80 -6.07 4.69 13.40
N GLN A 81 -7.25 4.71 14.04
CA GLN A 81 -7.60 3.85 15.18
C GLN A 81 -7.91 2.40 14.80
N HIS A 82 -7.92 2.05 13.51
CA HIS A 82 -8.20 0.69 13.07
C HIS A 82 -7.12 -0.28 13.56
N GLU A 83 -7.52 -1.41 14.13
CA GLU A 83 -6.62 -2.41 14.72
C GLU A 83 -5.57 -2.92 13.70
N THR A 84 -5.99 -3.20 12.46
CA THR A 84 -5.10 -3.54 11.35
C THR A 84 -4.02 -2.48 11.09
N CYS A 85 -4.34 -1.19 11.16
CA CYS A 85 -3.36 -0.11 11.01
C CYS A 85 -2.29 -0.18 12.12
N LEU A 86 -2.72 -0.36 13.37
CA LEU A 86 -1.81 -0.52 14.51
C LEU A 86 -0.88 -1.72 14.33
N HIS A 87 -1.43 -2.87 13.89
CA HIS A 87 -0.61 -4.06 13.64
C HIS A 87 0.32 -3.89 12.44
N LEU A 88 -0.07 -3.16 11.39
CA LEU A 88 0.82 -2.82 10.27
C LEU A 88 2.02 -1.99 10.74
N VAL A 89 1.77 -0.93 11.52
CA VAL A 89 2.82 -0.09 12.08
C VAL A 89 3.74 -0.91 12.99
N ARG A 90 3.19 -1.70 13.92
CA ARG A 90 3.98 -2.53 14.84
C ARG A 90 4.78 -3.62 14.12
N SER A 91 4.21 -4.21 13.07
CA SER A 91 4.89 -5.21 12.25
C SER A 91 6.09 -4.61 11.51
N HIS A 92 5.92 -3.44 10.86
CA HIS A 92 6.96 -2.87 10.02
C HIS A 92 7.97 -1.97 10.74
N VAL A 93 7.56 -1.27 11.79
CA VAL A 93 8.44 -0.36 12.54
C VAL A 93 9.11 -1.07 13.70
N GLN A 94 8.39 -1.98 14.37
CA GLN A 94 8.85 -2.64 15.59
C GLN A 94 9.20 -4.13 15.38
N ASN A 95 9.04 -4.66 14.16
CA ASN A 95 9.29 -6.07 13.83
C ASN A 95 8.58 -7.05 14.77
N SER A 96 7.35 -6.73 15.20
CA SER A 96 6.59 -7.55 16.15
C SER A 96 6.04 -8.83 15.50
N PRO A 97 6.46 -10.04 15.93
CA PRO A 97 6.00 -11.31 15.33
C PRO A 97 4.51 -11.59 15.55
N SER A 98 3.95 -11.15 16.68
CA SER A 98 2.52 -11.30 16.98
C SER A 98 1.65 -10.46 16.04
N SER A 99 2.10 -9.25 15.70
CA SER A 99 1.43 -8.40 14.71
C SER A 99 1.52 -8.98 13.31
N GLN A 100 2.67 -9.55 12.93
CA GLN A 100 2.83 -10.24 11.64
C GLN A 100 1.84 -11.39 11.50
N SER A 101 1.69 -12.20 12.56
CA SER A 101 0.76 -13.34 12.60
C SER A 101 -0.71 -12.91 12.50
N PHE A 102 -1.08 -11.82 13.20
CA PHE A 102 -2.41 -11.22 13.11
C PHE A 102 -2.72 -10.75 11.68
N LEU A 103 -1.79 -9.99 11.08
CA LEU A 103 -1.98 -9.48 9.72
C LEU A 103 -2.11 -10.60 8.71
N ALA A 104 -1.26 -11.63 8.78
CA ALA A 104 -1.35 -12.78 7.88
C ALA A 104 -2.75 -13.44 7.95
N SER A 105 -3.26 -13.65 9.17
CA SER A 105 -4.58 -14.26 9.38
C SER A 105 -5.72 -13.37 8.87
N HIS A 106 -5.67 -12.08 9.19
CA HIS A 106 -6.70 -11.12 8.81
C HIS A 106 -6.73 -10.89 7.29
N LEU A 107 -5.58 -10.67 6.65
CA LEU A 107 -5.51 -10.46 5.20
C LEU A 107 -5.94 -11.70 4.43
N TYR A 108 -5.60 -12.90 4.93
CA TYR A 108 -6.08 -14.14 4.34
C TYR A 108 -7.61 -14.23 4.33
N SER A 109 -8.29 -13.73 5.37
CA SER A 109 -9.76 -13.67 5.38
C SER A 109 -10.33 -12.69 4.36
N LEU A 110 -9.62 -11.61 4.03
CA LEU A 110 -10.08 -10.59 3.07
C LEU A 110 -10.03 -11.08 1.61
N VAL A 111 -9.09 -11.96 1.28
CA VAL A 111 -8.92 -12.50 -0.08
C VAL A 111 -9.91 -13.65 -0.36
N ARG A 112 -10.46 -14.28 0.69
CA ARG A 112 -11.32 -15.48 0.57
C ARG A 112 -12.82 -15.17 0.47
N LEU A 113 -13.22 -13.92 0.71
CA LEU A 113 -14.61 -13.44 0.65
C LEU A 113 -14.90 -12.82 -0.72
#